data_AF-A0A661N4R0-F1
#
_entry.id   AF-A0A661N4R0-F1
#
_cell.length_a   1.000
_cell.length_b   1.000
_cell.length_c   1.000
_cell.angle_alpha   90.00
_cell.angle_beta   90.00
_cell.angle_gamma   90.00
#
_symmetry.space_group_name_H-M   'P 1'
#
loop_
_entity.id
_entity.type
_entity.pdbx_description
1 polymer ?
#
loop_
_entity_poly.entity_id
_entity_poly.type
_entity_poly.pdbx_seq_one_letter_code
_entity_poly.pdbx_strand_id
1 'polypeptide(L)'
;MDIQLRPPPIGTAHAPIKITGSGTLEMEDDGLHITGFAIAGSTGRTLGIVLGILTFSVVVTLMTSIFDLATRTSSVIAIAAAAPVFLAATRKAAKEGERVSQVFPWANVKKVTWDSGSECLVVVIKGMDPKGGLFILQPQDSELQRELEAKVA
;
A
#
# COMPACT_ATOMS: atom_id res chain seq x y z
N MET A 1 2.99 -0.21 22.44
CA MET A 1 2.86 1.21 22.05
C MET A 1 1.87 1.33 20.89
N ASP A 2 1.01 2.34 20.88
CA ASP A 2 0.12 2.61 19.75
C ASP A 2 0.91 3.24 18.60
N ILE A 3 0.80 2.66 17.41
CA ILE A 3 1.47 3.14 16.21
C ILE A 3 0.48 3.20 15.04
N GLN A 4 0.80 4.03 14.04
CA GLN A 4 0.05 4.05 12.79
C GLN A 4 0.92 3.52 11.65
N LEU A 5 0.43 2.46 11.01
CA LEU A 5 1.10 1.77 9.91
C LEU A 5 0.51 2.20 8.57
N ARG A 6 1.36 2.68 7.67
CA ARG A 6 0.91 3.17 6.37
C ARG A 6 1.59 2.40 5.24
N PRO A 7 0.89 1.96 4.19
CA PRO A 7 1.59 1.50 3.00
C PRO A 7 2.42 2.65 2.41
N PRO A 8 3.59 2.36 1.84
CA PRO A 8 4.39 3.38 1.19
C PRO A 8 3.67 3.96 -0.02
N PRO A 9 3.99 5.20 -0.40
CA PRO A 9 3.62 5.73 -1.70
C PRO A 9 4.22 4.88 -2.84
N ILE A 10 3.56 4.92 -4.00
CA ILE A 10 4.04 4.23 -5.21
C ILE A 10 5.41 4.80 -5.59
N GLY A 11 6.41 3.94 -5.79
CA GLY A 11 7.76 4.34 -6.21
C GLY A 11 8.83 4.31 -5.11
N THR A 12 8.53 3.84 -3.90
CA THR A 12 9.55 3.62 -2.87
C THR A 12 10.47 2.45 -3.20
N ALA A 13 11.70 2.48 -2.68
CA ALA A 13 12.72 1.43 -2.90
C ALA A 13 12.44 0.12 -2.15
N HIS A 14 11.40 0.08 -1.30
CA HIS A 14 11.07 -1.07 -0.45
C HIS A 14 9.66 -1.57 -0.77
N ALA A 15 9.48 -2.89 -0.86
CA ALA A 15 8.14 -3.44 -0.99
C ALA A 15 7.36 -3.27 0.33
N PRO A 16 6.06 -2.96 0.29
CA PRO A 16 5.24 -2.93 1.50
C PRO A 16 5.10 -4.32 2.13
N ILE A 17 5.30 -4.38 3.44
CA ILE A 17 4.76 -5.49 4.25
C ILE A 17 3.24 -5.30 4.37
N LYS A 18 2.49 -6.40 4.31
CA LYS A 18 1.02 -6.41 4.21
C LYS A 18 0.29 -6.03 5.51
N ILE A 19 0.77 -5.05 6.28
CA ILE A 19 0.14 -4.54 7.50
C ILE A 19 -0.08 -3.03 7.38
N THR A 20 -1.25 -2.53 7.79
CA THR A 20 -1.65 -1.12 7.75
C THR A 20 -2.66 -0.78 8.86
N GLY A 21 -3.00 0.51 8.98
CA GLY A 21 -4.01 1.02 9.90
C GLY A 21 -3.43 1.39 11.26
N SER A 22 -4.30 1.61 12.23
CA SER A 22 -3.89 1.64 13.63
C SER A 22 -3.42 0.26 14.06
N GLY A 23 -2.37 0.22 14.87
CA GLY A 23 -1.81 -1.01 15.37
C GLY A 23 -1.09 -0.82 16.68
N THR A 24 -0.76 -1.93 17.31
CA THR A 24 0.12 -1.96 18.48
C THR A 24 1.45 -2.56 18.06
N LEU A 25 2.53 -1.92 18.49
CA LEU A 25 3.89 -2.42 18.38
C LEU A 25 4.42 -2.68 19.78
N GLU A 26 4.91 -3.88 19.98
CA GLU A 26 5.51 -4.36 21.22
C GLU A 26 6.91 -4.89 20.90
N MET A 27 7.89 -4.43 21.66
CA MET A 27 9.27 -4.89 21.55
C MET A 27 9.51 -5.89 22.66
N GLU A 28 9.60 -7.15 22.30
CA GLU A 28 9.93 -8.24 23.22
C GLU A 28 11.34 -8.74 22.94
N ASP A 29 11.84 -9.66 23.77
CA ASP A 29 13.20 -10.19 23.61
C ASP A 29 13.33 -11.16 22.43
N ASP A 30 12.24 -11.80 22.01
CA ASP A 30 12.20 -12.72 20.87
C ASP A 30 12.03 -11.98 19.52
N GLY A 31 11.43 -10.79 19.52
CA GLY A 31 11.25 -10.01 18.31
C GLY A 31 10.41 -8.75 18.46
N LEU A 32 10.08 -8.20 17.30
CA LEU A 32 9.15 -7.09 17.14
C LEU A 32 7.75 -7.65 16.88
N HIS A 33 6.87 -7.52 17.86
CA HIS A 33 5.48 -7.95 17.78
C HIS A 33 4.64 -6.80 17.25
N ILE A 34 3.97 -7.02 16.12
CA ILE A 34 3.11 -6.00 15.52
C ILE A 34 1.73 -6.59 15.32
N THR A 35 0.75 -5.92 15.88
CA THR A 35 -0.65 -6.19 15.62
C THR A 35 -1.25 -5.02 14.86
N GLY A 36 -1.81 -5.26 13.68
CA GLY A 36 -2.46 -4.24 12.87
C GLY A 36 -3.50 -4.86 11.97
N PHE A 37 -3.81 -4.21 10.86
CA PHE A 37 -4.76 -4.73 9.88
C PHE A 37 -4.03 -5.19 8.63
N ALA A 38 -4.47 -6.29 8.03
CA ALA A 38 -3.95 -6.69 6.74
C ALA A 38 -4.22 -5.58 5.71
N ILE A 39 -3.24 -5.30 4.83
CA ILE A 39 -3.50 -4.48 3.63
C ILE A 39 -4.55 -5.22 2.81
N ALA A 40 -5.76 -4.67 2.72
CA ALA A 40 -6.83 -5.22 1.89
C ALA A 40 -6.36 -5.24 0.42
N GLY A 41 -6.08 -6.46 -0.05
CA GLY A 41 -5.67 -6.88 -1.39
C GLY A 41 -5.38 -5.78 -2.42
N SER A 42 -4.10 -5.50 -2.65
CA SER A 42 -3.62 -4.87 -3.89
C SER A 42 -4.13 -5.60 -5.14
N THR A 43 -4.39 -6.91 -5.04
CA THR A 43 -5.00 -7.75 -6.09
C THR A 43 -6.37 -7.23 -6.54
N GLY A 44 -7.24 -6.78 -5.62
CA GLY A 44 -8.56 -6.26 -5.98
C GLY A 44 -8.49 -4.94 -6.74
N ARG A 45 -7.49 -4.10 -6.41
CA ARG A 45 -7.25 -2.82 -7.07
C ARG A 45 -6.63 -2.99 -8.46
N THR A 46 -5.64 -3.87 -8.60
CA THR A 46 -5.03 -4.19 -9.90
C THR A 46 -6.02 -4.87 -10.83
N LEU A 47 -6.78 -5.86 -10.33
CA LEU A 47 -7.83 -6.53 -11.11
C LEU A 47 -8.94 -5.56 -11.50
N GLY A 48 -9.35 -4.65 -10.60
CA GLY A 48 -10.32 -3.60 -10.90
C GLY A 48 -9.84 -2.61 -11.97
N ILE A 49 -8.55 -2.25 -11.97
CA ILE A 49 -7.95 -1.41 -13.01
C ILE A 49 -7.93 -2.14 -14.36
N VAL A 50 -7.50 -3.41 -14.38
CA VAL A 50 -7.45 -4.23 -15.61
C VAL A 50 -8.84 -4.45 -16.18
N LEU A 51 -9.84 -4.78 -15.35
CA LEU A 51 -11.24 -4.85 -15.77
C LEU A 51 -11.76 -3.50 -16.27
N GLY A 52 -11.38 -2.39 -15.63
CA GLY A 52 -11.74 -1.05 -16.08
C GLY A 52 -11.20 -0.73 -17.47
N ILE A 53 -9.94 -1.07 -17.75
CA ILE A 53 -9.30 -0.90 -19.06
C ILE A 53 -9.98 -1.79 -20.10
N LEU A 54 -10.22 -3.07 -19.79
CA LEU A 54 -10.92 -4.00 -20.69
C LEU A 54 -12.32 -3.51 -21.04
N THR A 55 -13.08 -3.07 -20.04
CA THR A 55 -14.45 -2.55 -20.24
C THR A 55 -14.42 -1.29 -21.08
N PHE A 56 -13.46 -0.39 -20.84
CA PHE A 56 -13.27 0.82 -21.64
C PHE A 56 -12.96 0.50 -23.11
N SER A 57 -12.02 -0.43 -23.35
CA SER A 57 -11.68 -0.87 -24.71
C SER A 57 -12.89 -1.45 -25.44
N VAL A 58 -13.69 -2.30 -24.79
CA VAL A 58 -14.91 -2.86 -25.39
C VAL A 58 -15.93 -1.77 -25.71
N VAL A 59 -16.19 -0.83 -24.80
CA VAL A 59 -17.14 0.28 -25.02
C VAL A 59 -16.69 1.17 -26.18
N VAL A 60 -15.40 1.50 -26.25
CA VAL A 60 -14.83 2.29 -27.34
C VAL A 60 -14.97 1.56 -28.67
N THR A 61 -14.62 0.27 -28.73
CA THR A 61 -14.76 -0.55 -29.96
C THR A 61 -16.21 -0.69 -30.40
N LEU A 62 -17.15 -0.89 -29.45
CA LEU A 62 -18.58 -0.95 -29.75
C LEU A 62 -19.10 0.39 -30.28
N MET A 63 -18.72 1.50 -29.66
CA MET A 63 -19.11 2.84 -30.11
C MET A 63 -18.57 3.15 -31.50
N THR A 64 -17.32 2.78 -31.81
CA THR A 64 -16.76 2.99 -33.15
C THR A 64 -17.41 2.08 -34.19
N SER A 65 -17.80 0.85 -33.82
CA SER A 65 -18.42 -0.10 -34.75
C SER A 65 -19.90 0.17 -35.02
N ILE A 66 -20.65 0.67 -34.04
CA ILE A 66 -22.11 0.88 -34.17
C ILE A 66 -22.44 2.25 -34.76
N PHE A 67 -21.66 3.27 -34.40
CA PHE A 67 -22.02 4.65 -34.76
C PHE A 67 -21.22 5.23 -35.91
N ASP A 68 -20.24 4.50 -36.48
CA ASP A 68 -19.32 4.98 -37.53
C ASP A 68 -18.78 6.40 -37.21
N LEU A 69 -18.58 6.66 -35.92
CA LEU A 69 -18.31 7.99 -35.39
C LEU A 69 -16.80 8.24 -35.45
N ALA A 70 -16.30 8.43 -36.66
CA ALA A 70 -14.92 8.84 -36.95
C ALA A 70 -14.72 10.31 -36.54
N THR A 71 -14.73 10.64 -35.24
CA THR A 71 -14.36 11.99 -34.79
C THR A 71 -14.08 12.05 -33.30
N ARG A 72 -13.10 12.89 -32.93
CA ARG A 72 -12.57 13.22 -31.58
C ARG A 72 -13.61 13.32 -30.44
N THR A 73 -14.89 13.54 -30.77
CA THR A 73 -16.03 13.62 -29.85
C THR A 73 -16.35 12.29 -29.16
N SER A 74 -16.17 11.14 -29.83
CA SER A 74 -16.44 9.81 -29.25
C SER A 74 -15.45 9.44 -28.14
N SER A 75 -14.18 9.80 -28.31
CA SER A 75 -13.15 9.66 -27.27
C SER A 75 -13.44 10.50 -26.03
N VAL A 76 -13.98 11.71 -26.17
CA VAL A 76 -14.31 12.59 -25.03
C VAL A 76 -15.48 12.03 -24.22
N ILE A 77 -16.52 11.51 -24.89
CA ILE A 77 -17.68 10.90 -24.22
C ILE A 77 -17.30 9.59 -23.52
N ALA A 78 -16.48 8.75 -24.17
CA ALA A 78 -15.98 7.51 -23.56
C ALA A 78 -15.12 7.81 -22.32
N ILE A 79 -14.20 8.78 -22.40
CA ILE A 79 -13.36 9.20 -21.26
C ILE A 79 -14.23 9.79 -20.14
N ALA A 80 -15.24 10.60 -20.47
CA ALA A 80 -16.16 11.18 -19.50
C ALA A 80 -17.03 10.15 -18.77
N ALA A 81 -17.37 9.02 -19.42
CA ALA A 81 -18.10 7.92 -18.80
C ALA A 81 -17.21 6.99 -17.95
N ALA A 82 -15.93 6.83 -18.33
CA ALA A 82 -14.99 5.95 -17.64
C ALA A 82 -14.28 6.62 -16.45
N ALA A 83 -14.03 7.93 -16.52
CA ALA A 83 -13.35 8.68 -15.47
C ALA A 83 -14.03 8.58 -14.09
N PRO A 84 -15.37 8.65 -13.95
CA PRO A 84 -16.05 8.50 -12.66
C PRO A 84 -15.89 7.08 -12.07
N VAL A 85 -15.91 6.05 -12.92
CA VAL A 85 -15.75 4.64 -12.49
C VAL A 85 -14.31 4.40 -12.02
N PHE A 86 -13.33 4.94 -12.74
CA PHE A 86 -11.92 4.87 -12.38
C PHE A 86 -11.60 5.69 -11.12
N LEU A 87 -12.19 6.88 -10.97
CA LEU A 87 -12.11 7.69 -9.74
C LEU A 87 -12.78 7.00 -8.55
N ALA A 88 -13.93 6.34 -8.74
CA ALA A 88 -14.58 5.58 -7.67
C ALA A 88 -13.79 4.34 -7.25
N ALA A 89 -13.13 3.66 -8.20
CA ALA A 89 -12.26 2.51 -7.92
C ALA A 89 -10.95 2.92 -7.20
N THR A 90 -10.44 4.13 -7.45
CA THR A 90 -9.22 4.65 -6.81
C THR A 90 -9.47 5.38 -5.50
N ARG A 91 -10.70 5.89 -5.26
CA ARG A 91 -11.10 6.60 -4.03
C ARG A 91 -11.57 5.69 -2.90
N LYS A 92 -11.76 4.39 -3.12
CA LYS A 92 -12.02 3.49 -1.99
C LYS A 92 -10.76 3.44 -1.13
N ALA A 93 -10.82 4.15 0.01
CA ALA A 93 -9.87 3.99 1.10
C ALA A 93 -9.70 2.49 1.34
N ALA A 94 -8.45 2.03 1.45
CA ALA A 94 -8.17 0.64 1.80
C ALA A 94 -8.92 0.36 3.09
N LYS A 95 -10.01 -0.43 3.01
CA LYS A 95 -10.74 -0.85 4.20
C LYS A 95 -9.74 -1.58 5.07
N GLU A 96 -9.73 -1.25 6.37
CA GLU A 96 -9.00 -2.04 7.37
C GLU A 96 -9.39 -3.51 7.16
N GLY A 97 -8.40 -4.34 6.82
CA GLY A 97 -8.59 -5.75 6.55
C GLY A 97 -8.86 -6.53 7.84
N GLU A 98 -8.66 -7.84 7.80
CA GLU A 98 -8.65 -8.66 9.01
C GLU A 98 -7.51 -8.23 9.94
N ARG A 99 -7.71 -8.31 11.25
CA ARG A 99 -6.66 -8.02 12.23
C ARG A 99 -5.60 -9.11 12.15
N VAL A 100 -4.36 -8.72 11.88
CA VAL A 100 -3.22 -9.63 11.79
C VAL A 100 -2.24 -9.29 12.89
N SER A 101 -1.80 -10.32 13.60
CA SER A 101 -0.67 -10.24 14.52
C SER A 101 0.51 -10.96 13.87
N GLN A 102 1.66 -10.28 13.78
CA GLN A 102 2.86 -10.81 13.18
C GLN A 102 4.06 -10.51 14.08
N VAL A 103 4.82 -11.55 14.37
CA VAL A 103 6.07 -11.46 15.12
C VAL A 103 7.22 -11.46 14.13
N PHE A 104 8.09 -10.45 14.23
CA PHE A 104 9.31 -10.35 13.45
C PHE A 104 10.51 -10.60 14.37
N PRO A 105 11.12 -11.79 14.31
CA PRO A 105 12.31 -12.06 15.10
C PRO A 105 13.40 -11.02 14.85
N TRP A 106 14.14 -10.61 15.88
CA TRP A 106 15.20 -9.60 15.73
C TRP A 106 16.23 -9.99 14.67
N ALA A 107 16.51 -11.29 14.51
CA ALA A 107 17.39 -11.82 13.46
C ALA A 107 16.96 -11.42 12.02
N ASN A 108 15.66 -11.18 11.82
CA ASN A 108 15.07 -10.78 10.54
C ASN A 108 15.00 -9.26 10.38
N VAL A 109 15.03 -8.48 11.46
CA VAL A 109 15.10 -7.02 11.39
C VAL A 109 16.52 -6.63 10.97
N LYS A 110 16.67 -6.01 9.79
CA LYS A 110 17.98 -5.72 9.20
C LYS A 110 18.42 -4.30 9.35
N LYS A 111 17.48 -3.36 9.27
CA LYS A 111 17.79 -1.94 9.25
C LYS A 111 16.56 -1.16 9.66
N VAL A 112 16.80 -0.08 10.37
CA VAL A 112 15.82 0.95 10.69
C VAL A 112 16.32 2.23 10.04
N THR A 113 15.48 2.88 9.23
CA THR A 113 15.83 4.11 8.51
C THR A 113 14.65 5.05 8.46
N TRP A 114 14.92 6.34 8.59
CA TRP A 114 13.92 7.37 8.32
C TRP A 114 13.83 7.66 6.82
N ASP A 115 12.62 7.62 6.24
CA ASP A 115 12.36 8.04 4.86
C ASP A 115 11.73 9.44 4.87
N SER A 116 12.51 10.43 4.44
CA SER A 116 12.07 11.83 4.36
C SER A 116 11.00 12.07 3.29
N GLY A 117 10.92 11.23 2.25
CA GLY A 117 9.91 11.36 1.20
C GLY A 117 8.53 10.88 1.65
N SER A 118 8.48 9.89 2.53
CA SER A 118 7.24 9.32 3.07
C SER A 118 6.90 9.84 4.46
N GLU A 119 7.79 10.59 5.10
CA GLU A 119 7.70 11.03 6.51
C GLU A 119 7.36 9.85 7.44
N CYS A 120 8.09 8.73 7.25
CA CYS A 120 7.86 7.49 7.99
C CYS A 120 9.18 6.85 8.42
N LEU A 121 9.12 6.15 9.56
CA LEU A 121 10.16 5.23 9.98
C LEU A 121 10.01 3.92 9.21
N VAL A 122 11.07 3.50 8.53
CA VAL A 122 11.10 2.30 7.70
C VAL A 122 11.93 1.22 8.40
N VAL A 123 11.26 0.13 8.81
CA VAL A 123 11.91 -1.04 9.39
C VAL A 123 12.01 -2.14 8.32
N VAL A 124 13.23 -2.41 7.87
CA VAL A 124 13.51 -3.39 6.81
C VAL A 124 13.61 -4.78 7.42
N ILE A 125 12.75 -5.70 6.95
CA ILE A 125 12.69 -7.08 7.44
C ILE A 125 13.09 -8.05 6.33
N LYS A 126 14.08 -8.89 6.62
CA LYS A 126 14.59 -9.96 5.74
C LYS A 126 13.82 -11.27 5.99
N GLY A 127 13.75 -12.10 4.96
CA GLY A 127 13.21 -13.46 5.07
C GLY A 127 11.69 -13.55 4.95
N MET A 128 11.01 -12.42 4.77
CA MET A 128 9.57 -12.38 4.51
C MET A 128 9.23 -12.41 3.03
N ASP A 129 8.01 -12.87 2.72
CA ASP A 129 7.39 -12.76 1.41
C ASP A 129 6.08 -11.95 1.50
N PRO A 130 6.03 -10.72 0.94
CA PRO A 130 7.12 -10.04 0.22
C PRO A 130 8.24 -9.56 1.16
N LYS A 131 9.48 -9.57 0.65
CA LYS A 131 10.63 -8.92 1.32
C LYS A 131 10.39 -7.42 1.30
N GLY A 132 10.34 -6.77 2.46
CA GLY A 132 9.81 -5.42 2.52
C GLY A 132 10.16 -4.61 3.76
N GLY A 133 9.63 -3.39 3.76
CA GLY A 133 9.71 -2.47 4.89
C GLY A 133 8.35 -2.33 5.58
N LEU A 134 8.37 -2.23 6.91
CA LEU A 134 7.26 -1.66 7.68
C LEU A 134 7.44 -0.15 7.72
N PHE A 135 6.38 0.58 7.44
CA PHE A 135 6.37 2.03 7.41
C PHE A 135 5.49 2.52 8.56
N ILE A 136 6.14 3.10 9.56
CA ILE A 136 5.53 3.56 10.80
C ILE A 136 5.51 5.10 10.78
N LEU A 137 4.33 5.70 10.93
CA LEU A 137 4.16 7.15 11.04
C LEU A 137 4.57 7.60 12.45
N GLN A 138 5.77 8.17 12.56
CA GLN A 138 6.37 8.72 13.78
C GLN A 138 7.23 9.91 13.39
N PRO A 139 7.56 10.88 14.25
CA PRO A 139 8.54 11.90 13.90
C PRO A 139 9.96 11.32 13.81
N GLN A 140 10.82 11.99 13.04
CA GLN A 140 12.25 11.70 13.01
C GLN A 140 12.84 11.84 14.43
N ASP A 141 13.76 10.96 14.79
CA ASP A 141 14.42 10.88 16.09
C ASP A 141 13.47 10.61 17.27
N SER A 142 12.30 10.02 16.99
CA SER A 142 11.39 9.52 18.02
C SER A 142 12.07 8.51 18.95
N GLU A 143 11.58 8.39 20.18
CA GLU A 143 12.05 7.40 21.15
C GLU A 143 12.00 5.99 20.56
N LEU A 144 10.91 5.66 19.85
CA LEU A 144 10.76 4.40 19.13
C LEU A 144 11.86 4.16 18.08
N GLN A 145 12.26 5.19 17.33
CA GLN A 145 13.35 5.07 16.37
C GLN A 145 14.66 4.71 17.07
N ARG A 146 14.99 5.40 18.18
CA ARG A 146 16.22 5.16 18.94
C ARG A 146 16.23 3.78 19.57
N GLU A 147 15.11 3.32 20.12
CA GLU A 147 14.98 1.99 20.70
C GLU A 147 15.14 0.89 19.64
N LEU A 148 14.51 1.05 18.48
CA LEU A 148 14.64 0.11 17.36
C LEU A 148 16.06 0.11 16.79
N GLU A 149 16.68 1.27 16.64
CA GLU A 149 18.09 1.36 16.20
C GLU A 149 19.03 0.70 17.22
N ALA A 150 18.81 0.90 18.52
CA ALA A 150 19.62 0.28 19.58
C ALA A 150 19.49 -1.24 19.64
N LYS A 151 18.31 -1.81 19.30
CA LYS A 151 18.08 -3.26 19.23
C LYS A 151 18.66 -3.90 17.97
N VAL A 152 18.85 -3.11 16.90
CA VAL A 152 19.29 -3.61 15.57
C VAL A 152 20.80 -3.38 15.34
N ALA A 153 21.42 -2.44 16.07
CA ALA A 153 22.86 -2.18 16.07
C ALA A 153 23.68 -3.36 16.65
#